data_AF-A0A7X8ETR4-F1
#
_entry.id   AF-A0A7X8ETR4-F1
#
_cell.length_a   1.000
_cell.length_b   1.000
_cell.length_c   1.000
_cell.angle_alpha   90.00
_cell.angle_beta   90.00
_cell.angle_gamma   90.00
#
_symmetry.space_group_name_H-M   'P 1'
#
loop_
_entity.id
_entity.type
_entity.pdbx_description
1 polymer ?
#
loop_
_entity_poly.entity_id
_entity_poly.type
_entity_poly.pdbx_seq_one_letter_code
_entity_poly.pdbx_strand_id
1 'polypeptide(L)'
;MHHKKQQKRGFNQSILLAKEIEKHTGIPCVEDCLVRTRNTVPQSKLTPTQRRVNIQNAFLLKDKEKLQEKNIVLVDDIFTTGATVNECTTILYQGGAKKVTVFCLSIAVESHRSV
;
A
#
# COMPACT_ATOMS: atom_id res chain seq x y z
N MET A 1 -3.13 -0.01 6.90
CA MET A 1 -4.00 1.13 7.32
C MET A 1 -3.94 1.26 8.86
N HIS A 2 -3.98 2.46 9.47
CA HIS A 2 -3.89 2.57 10.95
C HIS A 2 -5.16 2.00 11.62
N HIS A 3 -5.03 1.28 12.74
CA HIS A 3 -6.08 0.50 13.40
C HIS A 3 -7.39 1.30 13.62
N LYS A 4 -7.31 2.53 14.17
CA LYS A 4 -8.47 3.43 14.37
C LYS A 4 -9.22 3.80 13.07
N LYS A 5 -8.56 3.75 11.92
CA LYS A 5 -9.15 4.03 10.60
C LYS A 5 -9.78 2.78 9.97
N GLN A 6 -9.22 1.59 10.25
CA GLN A 6 -9.82 0.32 9.80
C GLN A 6 -11.24 0.17 10.39
N GLN A 7 -11.40 0.48 11.68
CA GLN A 7 -12.70 0.45 12.36
C GLN A 7 -13.75 1.41 11.77
N LYS A 8 -13.34 2.54 11.16
CA LYS A 8 -14.27 3.50 10.53
C LYS A 8 -14.67 3.15 9.09
N ARG A 9 -13.87 2.33 8.39
CA ARG A 9 -14.13 1.93 6.99
C ARG A 9 -14.74 0.53 6.87
N GLY A 10 -14.91 -0.20 7.96
CA GLY A 10 -15.41 -1.58 7.99
C GLY A 10 -14.33 -2.61 7.65
N PHE A 11 -13.75 -2.53 6.44
CA PHE A 11 -12.77 -3.49 5.93
C PHE A 11 -11.57 -2.81 5.25
N ASN A 12 -10.43 -3.51 5.21
CA ASN A 12 -9.28 -3.13 4.40
C ASN A 12 -9.45 -3.73 2.99
N GLN A 13 -9.89 -2.92 2.03
CA GLN A 13 -10.23 -3.35 0.67
C GLN A 13 -9.07 -4.10 -0.01
N SER A 14 -7.83 -3.64 0.20
CA SER A 14 -6.64 -4.26 -0.37
C SER A 14 -6.41 -5.68 0.16
N ILE A 15 -6.82 -5.99 1.41
CA ILE A 15 -6.74 -7.36 1.96
C ILE A 15 -7.78 -8.26 1.31
N LEU A 16 -9.00 -7.77 1.09
CA LEU A 16 -10.04 -8.55 0.41
C LEU A 16 -9.61 -8.92 -1.01
N LEU A 17 -9.02 -7.96 -1.74
CA LEU A 17 -8.43 -8.20 -3.05
C LEU A 17 -7.28 -9.22 -2.99
N ALA A 18 -6.37 -9.09 -2.02
CA ALA A 18 -5.25 -10.01 -1.86
C ALA A 18 -5.70 -11.45 -1.55
N LYS A 19 -6.75 -11.62 -0.72
CA LYS A 19 -7.33 -12.94 -0.42
C LYS A 19 -7.96 -13.59 -1.64
N GLU A 20 -8.64 -12.82 -2.49
CA GLU A 20 -9.19 -13.37 -3.72
C GLU A 20 -8.08 -13.75 -4.71
N ILE A 21 -7.00 -12.95 -4.79
CA ILE A 21 -5.80 -13.31 -5.58
C ILE A 21 -5.18 -14.62 -5.06
N GLU A 22 -5.01 -14.78 -3.75
CA GLU A 22 -4.49 -16.02 -3.15
C GLU A 22 -5.37 -17.22 -3.52
N LYS A 23 -6.68 -17.10 -3.36
CA LYS A 23 -7.63 -18.16 -3.70
C LYS A 23 -7.54 -18.62 -5.16
N HIS A 24 -7.31 -17.68 -6.09
CA HIS A 24 -7.23 -17.98 -7.53
C HIS A 24 -5.84 -18.40 -8.01
N THR A 25 -4.77 -18.02 -7.31
CA THR A 25 -3.38 -18.23 -7.77
C THR A 25 -2.57 -19.19 -6.91
N GLY A 26 -3.03 -19.47 -5.68
CA GLY A 26 -2.27 -20.19 -4.66
C GLY A 26 -1.10 -19.40 -4.06
N ILE A 27 -0.90 -18.14 -4.44
CA ILE A 27 0.16 -17.29 -3.88
C ILE A 27 -0.28 -16.81 -2.49
N PRO A 28 0.47 -17.10 -1.41
CA PRO A 28 0.02 -16.84 -0.05
C PRO A 28 -0.14 -15.34 0.22
N CYS A 29 -1.26 -14.97 0.85
CA CYS A 29 -1.53 -13.60 1.29
C CYS A 29 -0.86 -13.34 2.64
N VAL A 30 0.09 -12.40 2.68
CA VAL A 30 0.74 -11.98 3.93
C VAL A 30 0.07 -10.71 4.45
N GLU A 31 -0.77 -10.87 5.47
CA GLU A 31 -1.42 -9.77 6.18
C GLU A 31 -0.47 -9.12 7.19
N ASP A 32 -0.74 -7.85 7.56
CA ASP A 32 -0.05 -7.10 8.62
C ASP A 32 1.48 -6.97 8.51
N CYS A 33 2.08 -7.26 7.35
CA CYS A 33 3.50 -7.06 7.12
C CYS A 33 3.86 -5.57 6.98
N LEU A 34 3.04 -4.77 6.30
CA LEU A 34 3.20 -3.33 6.18
C LEU A 34 2.26 -2.60 7.15
N VAL A 35 2.80 -2.21 8.31
CA VAL A 35 2.02 -1.57 9.36
C VAL A 35 2.19 -0.06 9.30
N ARG A 36 1.06 0.67 9.25
CA ARG A 36 1.08 2.13 9.31
C ARG A 36 1.22 2.59 10.76
N THR A 37 2.37 3.16 11.11
CA THR A 37 2.72 3.59 12.48
C THR A 37 2.30 5.03 12.77
N ARG A 38 2.23 5.89 11.75
CA ARG A 38 1.85 7.31 11.90
C ARG A 38 0.39 7.57 11.53
N ASN A 39 -0.28 8.42 12.31
CA ASN A 39 -1.62 8.88 11.96
C ASN A 39 -1.56 9.85 10.77
N THR A 40 -2.07 9.36 9.64
CA THR A 40 -2.14 9.97 8.31
C THR A 40 -3.30 10.96 8.10
N VAL A 41 -3.12 12.20 7.62
CA VAL A 41 -4.25 12.93 6.99
C VAL A 41 -4.73 12.12 5.76
N PRO A 42 -6.04 11.99 5.48
CA PRO A 42 -6.51 11.31 4.28
C PRO A 42 -5.92 11.91 3.00
N GLN A 43 -5.34 11.09 2.12
CA GLN A 43 -4.67 11.55 0.90
C GLN A 43 -5.60 12.31 -0.06
N SER A 44 -6.89 11.99 -0.05
CA SER A 44 -7.90 12.69 -0.85
C SER A 44 -8.08 14.17 -0.48
N LYS A 45 -7.63 14.59 0.70
CA LYS A 45 -7.69 15.98 1.18
C LYS A 45 -6.41 16.78 0.91
N LEU A 46 -5.43 16.18 0.22
CA LEU A 46 -4.09 16.72 0.07
C LEU A 46 -3.74 16.90 -1.41
N THR A 47 -2.94 17.93 -1.69
CA THR A 47 -2.32 18.14 -3.00
C THR A 47 -1.28 17.06 -3.31
N PRO A 48 -0.89 16.85 -4.58
CA PRO A 48 0.10 15.83 -4.94
C PRO A 48 1.40 15.88 -4.15
N THR A 49 1.95 17.09 -3.93
CA THR A 49 3.17 17.29 -3.13
C THR A 49 2.94 16.95 -1.66
N GLN A 50 1.83 17.41 -1.09
CA GLN A 50 1.47 17.10 0.30
C GLN A 50 1.26 15.59 0.51
N ARG A 51 0.75 14.86 -0.49
CA ARG A 51 0.53 13.41 -0.39
C ARG A 51 1.83 12.64 -0.12
N ARG A 52 2.94 13.04 -0.76
CA ARG A 52 4.27 12.44 -0.56
C ARG A 52 4.79 12.69 0.85
N VAL A 53 4.80 13.94 1.30
CA VAL A 53 5.24 14.30 2.65
C VAL A 53 4.38 13.65 3.73
N ASN A 54 3.07 13.57 3.50
CA ASN A 54 2.11 13.00 4.43
C ASN A 54 2.30 11.49 4.66
N ILE A 55 2.92 10.76 3.74
CA ILE A 55 3.13 9.30 3.87
C ILE A 55 4.57 8.91 4.17
N GLN A 56 5.52 9.83 3.98
CA GLN A 56 6.92 9.59 4.32
C GLN A 56 7.08 9.07 5.76
N ASN A 57 7.85 8.00 5.90
CA ASN A 57 8.15 7.27 7.13
C ASN A 57 6.90 6.85 7.92
N ALA A 58 5.74 6.68 7.26
CA ALA A 58 4.49 6.35 7.93
C ALA A 58 4.24 4.85 8.05
N PHE A 59 5.08 4.01 7.44
CA PHE A 59 4.97 2.56 7.47
C PHE A 59 6.21 1.89 8.06
N LEU A 60 6.03 0.67 8.56
CA LEU A 60 7.07 -0.21 9.07
C LEU A 60 6.84 -1.63 8.58
N LEU A 61 7.92 -2.34 8.29
CA LEU A 61 7.88 -3.75 7.91
C LEU A 61 7.96 -4.65 9.16
N LYS A 62 6.96 -5.50 9.36
CA LYS A 62 6.99 -6.61 10.31
C LYS A 62 7.37 -7.91 9.61
N ASP A 63 7.90 -8.85 10.40
CA ASP A 63 8.25 -10.20 9.95
C ASP A 63 9.08 -10.23 8.66
N LYS A 64 10.08 -9.34 8.55
CA LYS A 64 10.92 -9.18 7.33
C LYS A 64 11.48 -10.50 6.79
N GLU A 65 11.77 -11.45 7.69
CA GLU A 65 12.29 -12.78 7.38
C GLU A 65 11.36 -13.58 6.47
N LYS A 66 10.04 -13.38 6.58
CA LYS A 66 9.05 -14.04 5.70
C LYS A 66 9.10 -13.54 4.26
N LEU A 67 9.63 -12.33 4.05
CA LEU A 67 9.59 -11.63 2.77
C LEU A 67 10.96 -11.51 2.10
N GLN A 68 12.03 -11.88 2.81
CA GLN A 68 13.41 -11.81 2.33
C GLN A 68 13.62 -12.72 1.10
N GLU A 69 14.32 -12.19 0.08
CA GLU A 69 14.60 -12.83 -1.21
C GLU A 69 13.34 -13.26 -2.00
N LYS A 70 12.16 -12.78 -1.62
CA LYS A 70 10.90 -13.10 -2.31
C LYS A 70 10.58 -12.09 -3.41
N ASN A 71 9.86 -12.56 -4.42
CA ASN A 71 9.12 -11.71 -5.35
C ASN A 71 7.75 -11.42 -4.72
N ILE A 72 7.44 -10.15 -4.50
CA ILE A 72 6.27 -9.70 -3.74
C ILE A 72 5.30 -9.01 -4.69
N VAL A 73 4.01 -9.34 -4.56
CA VAL A 73 2.93 -8.56 -5.16
C VAL A 73 2.34 -7.67 -4.07
N LEU A 74 2.55 -6.35 -4.19
CA LEU A 74 1.93 -5.35 -3.34
C LEU A 74 0.56 -4.99 -3.90
N VAL A 75 -0.49 -5.22 -3.12
CA VAL A 75 -1.88 -4.98 -3.51
C VAL A 75 -2.39 -3.68 -2.89
N ASP A 76 -2.99 -2.80 -3.69
CA ASP A 76 -3.70 -1.60 -3.24
C ASP A 76 -5.03 -1.42 -3.98
N ASP A 77 -5.93 -0.59 -3.47
CA ASP A 77 -7.23 -0.34 -4.10
C ASP A 77 -7.16 0.77 -5.18
N ILE A 78 -6.43 1.86 -4.90
CA ILE A 78 -6.33 3.01 -5.80
C ILE A 78 -4.91 3.54 -5.93
N PHE A 79 -4.40 3.54 -7.16
CA PHE A 79 -3.18 4.23 -7.53
C PHE A 79 -3.49 5.69 -7.86
N THR A 80 -2.92 6.63 -7.10
CA THR A 80 -3.03 8.08 -7.39
C THR A 80 -1.68 8.62 -7.85
N THR A 81 -1.00 9.41 -7.01
CA THR A 81 0.33 9.96 -7.29
C THR A 81 1.47 8.95 -7.07
N GLY A 82 1.13 7.70 -6.75
CA GLY A 82 2.08 6.67 -6.34
C GLY A 82 2.69 6.88 -4.95
N ALA A 83 2.35 7.94 -4.20
CA ALA A 83 3.00 8.25 -2.93
C ALA A 83 2.95 7.10 -1.91
N THR A 84 1.78 6.48 -1.72
CA THR A 84 1.64 5.34 -0.80
C THR A 84 2.43 4.13 -1.29
N VAL A 85 2.30 3.80 -2.57
CA VAL A 85 2.97 2.66 -3.19
C VAL A 85 4.48 2.79 -3.07
N ASN A 86 5.05 3.95 -3.43
CA ASN A 86 6.49 4.20 -3.39
C ASN A 86 7.07 4.04 -1.98
N GLU A 87 6.36 4.54 -0.97
CA GLU A 87 6.78 4.38 0.43
C GLU A 87 6.79 2.90 0.83
N CYS A 88 5.72 2.17 0.52
CA CYS A 88 5.61 0.74 0.82
C CYS A 88 6.65 -0.10 0.08
N THR A 89 6.87 0.15 -1.22
CA THR A 89 7.86 -0.58 -2.01
C THR A 89 9.27 -0.31 -1.50
N THR A 90 9.58 0.92 -1.10
CA THR A 90 10.89 1.28 -0.51
C THR A 90 11.16 0.44 0.72
N ILE A 91 10.19 0.34 1.63
CA ILE A 91 10.30 -0.45 2.86
C ILE A 91 10.43 -1.95 2.57
N LEU A 92 9.71 -2.48 1.57
CA LEU A 92 9.84 -3.88 1.16
C LEU A 92 11.23 -4.19 0.61
N TYR A 93 11.78 -3.31 -0.24
CA TYR A 93 13.14 -3.47 -0.76
C TYR A 93 14.19 -3.35 0.36
N GLN A 94 14.04 -2.40 1.29
CA GLN A 94 14.89 -2.33 2.48
C GLN A 94 14.79 -3.58 3.37
N GLY A 95 13.63 -4.25 3.35
CA GLY A 95 13.40 -5.54 3.99
C GLY A 95 14.01 -6.75 3.27
N GLY A 96 14.65 -6.56 2.12
CA GLY A 96 15.29 -7.62 1.34
C GLY A 96 14.37 -8.28 0.30
N ALA A 97 13.27 -7.64 -0.11
CA ALA A 97 12.48 -8.13 -1.22
C ALA A 97 13.30 -8.14 -2.53
N LYS A 98 13.25 -9.25 -3.26
CA LYS A 98 13.98 -9.40 -4.53
C LYS A 98 13.34 -8.59 -5.67
N LYS A 99 12.01 -8.57 -5.71
CA LYS A 99 11.21 -7.82 -6.67
C LYS A 99 9.89 -7.43 -6.04
N VAL A 100 9.41 -6.22 -6.31
CA VAL A 100 8.07 -5.79 -5.92
C VAL A 100 7.28 -5.44 -7.17
N THR A 101 6.14 -6.10 -7.38
CA THR A 101 5.16 -5.79 -8.42
C THR A 101 3.94 -5.19 -7.76
N VAL A 102 3.39 -4.12 -8.32
CA VAL A 102 2.25 -3.42 -7.74
C VAL A 102 0.99 -3.77 -8.52
N PHE A 103 -0.03 -4.24 -7.82
CA PHE A 103 -1.37 -4.46 -8.35
C PHE A 103 -2.33 -3.48 -7.70
N CYS A 104 -2.96 -2.63 -8.51
CA CYS A 104 -4.00 -1.72 -8.05
C CYS A 104 -5.29 -1.96 -8.84
N LEU A 105 -6.43 -2.00 -8.15
CA LEU A 105 -7.72 -2.17 -8.80
C LEU A 105 -8.08 -0.99 -9.72
N SER A 106 -7.67 0.22 -9.34
CA SER A 106 -7.99 1.44 -10.07
C SER A 106 -6.80 2.40 -10.13
N ILE A 107 -6.79 3.25 -11.15
CA ILE A 107 -5.88 4.39 -11.27
C ILE A 107 -6.68 5.68 -11.36
N ALA A 108 -6.30 6.68 -10.56
CA ALA A 108 -6.83 8.03 -10.63
C ALA A 108 -5.82 8.90 -11.37
N VAL A 109 -6.17 9.22 -12.62
CA VAL A 109 -5.46 10.20 -13.45
C VAL A 109 -6.00 11.59 -13.19
N GLU A 110 -5.11 12.58 -13.01
CA GLU A 110 -5.53 13.97 -12.95
C GLU A 110 -6.05 14.38 -14.32
N SER A 111 -7.33 14.75 -14.39
CA SER A 111 -7.87 15.42 -15.56
C SER A 111 -7.27 16.83 -15.61
N HIS A 112 -6.50 17.14 -16.64
CA HIS A 112 -6.23 18.52 -17.03
C HIS A 112 -7.58 19.19 -17.35
N ARG A 113 -8.20 19.83 -16.36
CA ARG A 113 -9.12 20.92 -16.65
C ARG A 113 -8.25 22.12 -16.97
N SER A 114 -8.05 22.34 -18.27
CA SER A 114 -7.64 23.64 -18.78
C SER A 114 -8.65 24.66 -18.22
N VAL A 115 -8.16 25.57 -17.39
CA VAL A 115 -8.86 26.82 -17.07
C VAL A 115 -8.68 27.75 -18.25
#